data_AF-A0A4Y2VSI6-F1
#
_entry.id   AF-A0A4Y2VSI6-F1
#
_cell.length_a   1.000
_cell.length_b   1.000
_cell.length_c   1.000
_cell.angle_alpha   90.00
_cell.angle_beta   90.00
_cell.angle_gamma   90.00
#
_symmetry.space_group_name_H-M   'P 1'
#
loop_
_entity.id
_entity.type
_entity.pdbx_description
1 polymer ?
#
loop_
_entity_poly.entity_id
_entity_poly.type
_entity_poly.pdbx_seq_one_letter_code
_entity_poly.pdbx_strand_id
1 'polypeptide(L)'
;MCSSCGTNTRSICLLIICAATSKQILGFKLPVPFLDTSVSSMGSTSPEADKLHQAVLIINYEITMLTKDGLRCIDSLLRDLMNTDKPFAGKVITIGDDFRQTLPVVPRGTRADVIESSINSSSLWSKFTHLSLTTNIR
;
A
#
# COMPACT_ATOMS: atom_id res chain seq x y z
N MET A 1 -14.00 11.86 -0.68
CA MET A 1 -14.94 10.99 -1.42
C MET A 1 -14.10 10.15 -2.35
N CYS A 2 -13.92 8.86 -2.07
CA CYS A 2 -13.19 7.96 -2.97
C CYS A 2 -14.18 7.52 -4.06
N SER A 3 -14.01 8.07 -5.25
CA SER A 3 -14.83 7.73 -6.41
C SER A 3 -14.57 6.29 -6.82
N SER A 4 -15.45 5.38 -6.44
CA SER A 4 -15.58 4.08 -7.11
C SER A 4 -16.05 4.36 -8.54
N CYS A 5 -15.12 4.31 -9.50
CA CYS A 5 -15.50 4.37 -10.91
C CYS A 5 -16.18 3.05 -11.28
N GLY A 6 -17.51 3.04 -11.20
CA GLY A 6 -18.32 2.05 -11.88
C GLY A 6 -18.37 2.41 -13.36
N THR A 7 -18.04 1.45 -14.23
CA THR A 7 -18.89 0.97 -15.33
C THR A 7 -18.10 0.10 -16.30
N ASN A 8 -18.77 -0.94 -16.78
CA ASN A 8 -18.39 -1.81 -17.89
C ASN A 8 -17.73 -1.06 -19.05
N THR A 9 -16.47 -1.34 -19.35
CA THR A 9 -15.81 -1.37 -20.69
C THR A 9 -14.30 -1.33 -20.51
N ARG A 10 -13.59 -2.48 -20.58
CA ARG A 10 -12.11 -2.58 -20.68
C ARG A 10 -11.28 -1.52 -19.91
N SER A 11 -11.80 -1.05 -18.78
CA SER A 11 -11.29 0.12 -18.09
C SER A 11 -10.31 -0.38 -17.04
N ILE A 12 -9.10 0.18 -17.06
CA ILE A 12 -8.10 -0.10 -16.04
C ILE A 12 -8.71 0.34 -14.70
N CYS A 13 -9.15 -0.63 -13.88
CA CYS A 13 -9.66 -0.34 -12.55
C CYS A 13 -8.50 0.17 -11.69
N LEU A 14 -8.55 1.47 -11.43
CA LEU A 14 -7.63 2.17 -10.54
C LEU A 14 -8.21 2.18 -9.12
N LEU A 15 -7.47 1.61 -8.18
CA LEU A 15 -7.77 1.73 -6.75
C LEU A 15 -6.77 2.67 -6.10
N ILE A 16 -7.26 3.76 -5.50
CA ILE A 16 -6.42 4.68 -4.73
C ILE A 16 -6.56 4.29 -3.27
N ILE A 17 -5.47 3.80 -2.68
CA ILE A 17 -5.40 3.48 -1.26
C ILE A 17 -4.71 4.65 -0.54
N CYS A 18 -5.43 5.24 0.42
CA CYS A 18 -4.88 6.21 1.35
C CYS A 18 -4.36 5.45 2.56
N ALA A 19 -3.04 5.40 2.74
CA ALA A 19 -2.44 4.78 3.92
C ALA A 19 -2.63 5.64 5.20
N ALA A 20 -3.02 6.91 5.11
CA ALA A 20 -3.19 7.77 6.30
C ALA A 20 -4.60 7.76 6.91
N THR A 21 -5.67 7.45 6.16
CA THR A 21 -7.01 7.44 6.73
C THR A 21 -7.37 6.07 7.28
N SER A 22 -7.33 5.96 8.62
CA SER A 22 -7.84 4.86 9.46
C SER A 22 -9.08 4.15 8.88
N LYS A 23 -9.97 4.88 8.21
CA LYS A 23 -11.19 4.36 7.58
C LYS A 23 -10.98 3.34 6.44
N GLN A 24 -9.94 3.47 5.61
CA GLN A 24 -9.67 2.49 4.54
C GLN A 24 -8.88 1.29 5.05
N ILE A 25 -7.91 1.50 5.95
CA ILE A 25 -7.16 0.43 6.61
C ILE A 25 -8.10 -0.47 7.42
N LEU A 26 -9.07 0.13 8.13
CA LEU A 26 -10.13 -0.59 8.84
C LEU A 26 -11.09 -1.30 7.87
N GLY A 27 -11.40 -0.68 6.73
CA GLY A 27 -12.20 -1.30 5.66
C GLY A 27 -11.52 -2.52 5.02
N PHE A 28 -10.20 -2.49 4.89
CA PHE A 28 -9.40 -3.62 4.41
C PHE A 28 -8.94 -4.56 5.54
N LYS A 29 -9.45 -4.36 6.77
CA LYS A 29 -9.15 -5.15 7.98
C LYS A 29 -7.65 -5.37 8.22
N LEU A 30 -6.85 -4.38 7.86
CA LEU A 30 -5.42 -4.38 8.12
C LEU A 30 -5.20 -4.05 9.61
N PRO A 31 -4.39 -4.84 10.32
CA PRO A 31 -4.12 -4.58 11.74
C PRO A 31 -3.30 -3.30 11.91
N VAL A 32 -3.78 -2.41 12.79
CA VAL A 32 -3.03 -1.25 13.28
C VAL A 32 -2.78 -1.48 14.77
N PRO A 33 -1.53 -1.55 15.24
CA PRO A 33 -0.27 -1.28 14.54
C PRO A 33 0.17 -2.39 13.56
N PHE A 34 0.92 -2.01 12.53
CA PHE A 34 1.61 -2.94 11.64
C PHE A 34 2.83 -3.52 12.37
N LEU A 35 2.79 -4.81 12.69
CA LEU A 35 3.85 -5.57 13.35
C LEU A 35 4.38 -6.64 12.39
N ASP A 36 5.51 -7.26 12.73
CA ASP A 36 6.12 -8.33 11.92
C ASP A 36 5.16 -9.52 11.67
N THR A 37 4.16 -9.74 12.53
CA THR A 37 3.16 -10.81 12.40
C THR A 37 1.81 -10.34 11.87
N SER A 38 1.69 -9.08 11.49
CA SER A 38 0.42 -8.49 11.02
C SER A 38 -0.03 -9.10 9.69
N VAL A 39 -1.12 -9.85 9.75
CA VAL A 39 -1.85 -10.38 8.58
C VAL A 39 -3.23 -9.74 8.53
N SER A 40 -3.73 -9.45 7.33
CA SER A 40 -5.10 -8.97 7.19
C SER A 40 -6.10 -10.09 7.51
N SER A 41 -7.20 -9.75 8.16
CA SER A 41 -8.32 -10.66 8.41
C SER A 41 -9.44 -10.54 7.36
N MET A 42 -9.13 -9.96 6.19
CA MET A 42 -10.07 -9.85 5.10
C MET A 42 -10.42 -11.24 4.55
N GLY A 43 -11.70 -11.57 4.55
CA GLY A 43 -12.19 -12.76 3.88
C GLY A 43 -12.24 -12.54 2.38
N SER A 44 -11.92 -13.58 1.60
CA SER A 44 -11.93 -13.55 0.13
C SER A 44 -13.28 -13.17 -0.49
N THR A 45 -14.39 -13.30 0.25
CA THR A 45 -15.75 -13.05 -0.22
C THR A 45 -16.31 -11.68 0.17
N SER A 46 -15.47 -10.74 0.62
CA SER A 46 -15.93 -9.41 1.02
C SER A 46 -16.07 -8.46 -0.20
N PRO A 47 -16.99 -7.49 -0.18
CA PRO A 47 -17.13 -6.52 -1.27
C PRO A 47 -15.88 -5.64 -1.45
N GLU A 48 -15.03 -5.52 -0.44
CA GLU A 48 -13.72 -4.89 -0.53
C GLU A 48 -12.69 -5.80 -1.23
N ALA A 49 -12.73 -7.11 -0.99
CA ALA A 49 -11.93 -8.08 -1.71
C ALA A 49 -12.26 -8.06 -3.21
N ASP A 50 -13.54 -7.96 -3.59
CA ASP A 50 -13.96 -7.85 -4.99
C ASP A 50 -13.36 -6.63 -5.71
N LYS A 51 -13.26 -5.49 -5.00
CA LYS A 51 -12.59 -4.29 -5.53
C LYS A 51 -11.10 -4.55 -5.76
N LEU A 52 -10.45 -5.26 -4.83
CA LEU A 52 -9.05 -5.65 -4.98
C LEU A 52 -8.86 -6.66 -6.11
N HIS A 53 -9.78 -7.60 -6.30
CA HIS A 53 -9.77 -8.55 -7.40
C HIS A 53 -9.81 -7.83 -8.76
N GLN A 54 -10.71 -6.86 -8.91
CA GLN A 54 -10.88 -6.09 -10.15
C GLN A 54 -9.76 -5.07 -10.38
N ALA A 55 -9.12 -4.57 -9.33
CA ALA A 55 -8.05 -3.58 -9.44
C ALA A 55 -6.83 -4.13 -10.20
N VAL A 56 -6.38 -3.37 -11.20
CA VAL A 56 -5.14 -3.65 -11.95
C VAL A 56 -4.00 -2.74 -11.50
N LEU A 57 -4.35 -1.50 -11.11
CA LEU A 57 -3.43 -0.48 -10.65
C LEU A 57 -3.86 -0.01 -9.25
N ILE A 58 -2.91 -0.02 -8.32
CA ILE A 58 -3.08 0.48 -6.95
C ILE A 58 -2.13 1.67 -6.77
N ILE A 59 -2.70 2.85 -6.48
CA ILE A 59 -1.92 4.05 -6.19
C ILE A 59 -1.98 4.35 -4.69
N ASN A 60 -0.81 4.42 -4.06
CA ASN A 60 -0.64 4.94 -2.70
C ASN A 60 -0.05 6.34 -2.76
N TYR A 61 -0.71 7.31 -2.12
CA TYR A 61 -0.35 8.74 -2.20
C TYR A 61 0.28 9.32 -0.93
N GLU A 62 0.48 8.50 0.11
CA GLU A 62 1.05 8.89 1.42
C GLU A 62 1.95 7.76 1.95
N ILE A 63 3.03 7.45 1.22
CA ILE A 63 3.89 6.32 1.59
C ILE A 63 4.76 6.58 2.80
N THR A 64 5.02 7.84 3.12
CA THR A 64 5.83 8.21 4.28
C THR A 64 5.19 7.75 5.59
N MET A 65 3.87 7.52 5.60
CA MET A 65 3.13 6.92 6.72
C MET A 65 3.09 5.38 6.68
N LEU A 66 3.51 4.76 5.57
CA LEU A 66 3.59 3.32 5.44
C LEU A 66 4.94 2.83 5.97
N THR A 67 4.92 1.86 6.88
CA THR A 67 6.14 1.17 7.33
C THR A 67 6.49 0.01 6.40
N LYS A 68 7.72 -0.53 6.51
CA LYS A 68 8.11 -1.78 5.83
C LYS A 68 7.10 -2.91 6.06
N ASP A 69 6.50 -2.96 7.26
CA ASP A 69 5.51 -3.96 7.65
C ASP A 69 4.14 -3.70 7.04
N GLY A 70 3.73 -2.44 6.93
CA GLY A 70 2.53 -2.09 6.17
C GLY A 70 2.63 -2.54 4.72
N LEU A 71 3.77 -2.30 4.07
CA LEU A 71 4.00 -2.75 2.69
C LEU A 71 3.96 -4.28 2.55
N ARG A 72 4.58 -5.01 3.48
CA ARG A 72 4.56 -6.47 3.51
C ARG A 72 3.16 -7.02 3.77
N CYS A 73 2.39 -6.38 4.65
CA CYS A 73 1.02 -6.78 4.96
C CYS A 73 0.11 -6.61 3.73
N ILE A 74 0.27 -5.51 2.98
CA ILE A 74 -0.44 -5.30 1.71
C ILE A 74 -0.08 -6.37 0.68
N ASP A 75 1.21 -6.67 0.53
CA ASP A 75 1.68 -7.73 -0.38
C ASP A 75 1.11 -9.11 0.00
N SER A 76 1.16 -9.49 1.28
CA SER A 76 0.57 -10.74 1.78
C SER A 76 -0.93 -10.79 1.51
N LEU A 77 -1.66 -9.74 1.88
CA LEU A 77 -3.11 -9.66 1.64
C LEU A 77 -3.46 -9.87 0.16
N LEU A 78 -2.73 -9.20 -0.75
CA LEU A 78 -2.99 -9.34 -2.18
C LEU A 78 -2.70 -10.76 -2.67
N ARG A 79 -1.62 -11.38 -2.19
CA ARG A 79 -1.27 -12.76 -2.53
C ARG A 79 -2.30 -13.77 -2.02
N ASP A 80 -2.76 -13.57 -0.79
CA ASP A 80 -3.77 -14.41 -0.14
C ASP A 80 -5.11 -14.30 -0.87
N LEU A 81 -5.54 -13.08 -1.20
CA LEU A 81 -6.79 -12.86 -1.95
C LEU A 81 -6.74 -13.46 -3.35
N MET A 82 -5.63 -13.27 -4.08
CA MET A 82 -5.51 -13.69 -5.47
C MET A 82 -4.98 -15.13 -5.63
N ASN A 83 -4.67 -15.81 -4.53
CA ASN A 83 -4.06 -17.13 -4.47
C ASN A 83 -2.83 -17.28 -5.39
N THR A 84 -1.87 -16.36 -5.25
CA THR A 84 -0.64 -16.34 -6.08
C THR A 84 0.58 -15.87 -5.30
N ASP A 85 1.74 -16.44 -5.59
CA ASP A 85 3.02 -16.06 -4.96
C ASP A 85 3.71 -14.86 -5.63
N LYS A 86 3.10 -14.30 -6.69
CA LYS A 86 3.66 -13.13 -7.37
C LYS A 86 3.63 -11.91 -6.43
N PRO A 87 4.67 -11.05 -6.46
CA PRO A 87 4.67 -9.81 -5.69
C PRO A 87 3.43 -8.97 -6.02
N PHE A 88 2.74 -8.49 -4.99
CA PHE A 88 1.49 -7.75 -5.08
C PHE A 88 0.42 -8.45 -5.93
N ALA A 89 0.46 -9.78 -5.97
CA ALA A 89 -0.34 -10.61 -6.84
C ALA A 89 -0.29 -10.27 -8.34
N GLY A 90 0.82 -9.68 -8.80
CA GLY A 90 0.99 -9.23 -10.19
C GLY A 90 0.25 -7.93 -10.53
N LYS A 91 -0.28 -7.22 -9.52
CA LYS A 91 -0.90 -5.90 -9.71
C LYS A 91 0.18 -4.83 -9.78
N VAL A 92 -0.10 -3.75 -10.51
CA VAL A 92 0.81 -2.61 -10.58
C VAL A 92 0.61 -1.77 -9.33
N ILE A 93 1.67 -1.61 -8.53
CA ILE A 93 1.67 -0.71 -7.38
C ILE A 93 2.47 0.53 -7.76
N THR A 94 1.80 1.67 -7.82
CA THR A 94 2.46 2.96 -7.94
C THR A 94 2.40 3.65 -6.61
N ILE A 95 3.53 4.20 -6.21
CA ILE A 95 3.62 4.90 -4.94
C ILE A 95 4.27 6.25 -5.19
N GLY A 96 3.56 7.30 -4.82
CA GLY A 96 4.04 8.67 -4.91
C GLY A 96 3.98 9.31 -3.53
N ASP A 97 5.08 9.91 -3.13
CA ASP A 97 5.13 10.82 -1.98
C ASP A 97 6.39 11.70 -2.09
N ASP A 98 6.41 12.79 -1.36
CA ASP A 98 7.62 13.57 -1.15
C ASP A 98 8.38 13.01 0.06
N PHE A 99 9.34 12.12 -0.20
CA PHE A 99 10.23 11.56 0.83
C PHE A 99 11.01 12.62 1.62
N ARG A 100 11.03 13.88 1.16
CA ARG A 100 11.66 15.00 1.88
C ARG A 100 10.74 15.65 2.91
N GLN A 101 9.44 15.34 2.91
CA GLN A 101 8.46 16.01 3.78
C GLN A 101 8.22 15.29 5.10
N THR A 102 8.08 13.96 5.11
CA THR A 102 7.75 13.24 6.35
C THR A 102 8.44 11.88 6.39
N LEU A 103 8.99 11.48 7.54
CA LEU A 103 9.43 10.11 7.80
C LEU A 103 8.40 9.40 8.69
N PRO A 104 8.32 8.05 8.66
CA PRO A 104 7.45 7.33 9.57
C PRO A 104 7.81 7.64 11.03
N VAL A 105 6.78 7.94 11.83
CA VAL A 105 6.96 8.30 13.23
C VAL A 105 7.09 7.02 14.06
N VAL A 106 8.25 6.81 14.68
CA VAL A 106 8.48 5.73 15.66
C VAL A 106 8.47 6.34 17.07
N PRO A 107 7.42 6.15 17.88
CA PRO A 107 7.35 6.71 19.23
C PRO A 107 8.49 6.17 20.09
N ARG A 108 9.32 7.08 20.64
CA ARG A 108 10.52 6.74 21.44
C ARG A 108 11.60 5.97 20.67
N GLY A 109 11.54 5.95 19.35
CA GLY A 109 12.56 5.32 18.50
C GLY A 109 13.78 6.21 18.29
N THR A 110 14.92 5.56 18.07
CA THR A 110 16.14 6.19 17.58
C THR A 110 16.03 6.50 16.08
N ARG A 111 16.97 7.29 15.56
CA ARG A 111 17.09 7.53 14.11
C ARG A 111 17.33 6.24 13.32
N ALA A 112 17.98 5.24 13.91
CA ALA A 112 18.16 3.93 13.28
C ALA A 112 16.81 3.21 13.15
N ASP A 113 15.97 3.25 14.19
CA ASP A 113 14.64 2.62 14.18
C ASP A 113 13.70 3.25 13.14
N VAL A 114 13.82 4.57 12.92
CA VAL A 114 13.07 5.27 11.87
C VAL A 114 13.50 4.80 10.47
N ILE A 115 14.81 4.66 10.23
CA ILE A 115 15.32 4.16 8.95
C ILE A 115 14.91 2.69 8.75
N GLU A 116 14.99 1.88 9.80
CA GLU A 116 14.63 0.47 9.74
C GLU A 116 13.12 0.25 9.55
N SER A 117 12.26 1.10 10.10
CA SER A 117 10.81 1.02 9.88
C SER A 117 10.35 1.63 8.55
N SER A 118 11.20 2.44 7.91
CA SER A 118 10.91 3.05 6.62
C SER A 118 10.73 2.01 5.52
N ILE A 119 9.89 2.30 4.52
CA ILE A 119 9.67 1.38 3.38
C ILE A 119 10.98 0.97 2.68
N ASN A 120 11.99 1.86 2.69
CA ASN A 120 13.23 1.69 1.95
C ASN A 120 14.06 0.52 2.49
N SER A 121 13.82 0.11 3.73
CA SER A 121 14.44 -1.07 4.34
C SER A 121 13.72 -2.37 3.98
N SER A 122 12.54 -2.31 3.35
CA SER A 122 11.77 -3.49 2.95
C SER A 122 12.46 -4.24 1.82
N SER A 123 12.46 -5.56 1.88
CA SER A 123 12.93 -6.41 0.77
C SER A 123 12.14 -6.18 -0.52
N LEU A 124 10.86 -5.77 -0.40
CA LEU A 124 10.01 -5.42 -1.52
C LEU A 124 10.43 -4.12 -2.21
N TRP A 125 11.14 -3.23 -1.52
CA TRP A 125 11.62 -1.97 -2.07
C TRP A 125 12.49 -2.16 -3.31
N SER A 126 13.34 -3.20 -3.29
CA SER A 126 14.21 -3.57 -4.42
C SER A 126 13.45 -3.92 -5.71
N LYS A 127 12.14 -4.20 -5.62
CA LYS A 127 11.28 -4.54 -6.77
C LYS A 127 10.64 -3.31 -7.41
N PHE A 128 10.72 -2.14 -6.78
CA PHE A 128 10.18 -0.91 -7.32
C PHE A 128 11.13 -0.27 -8.34
N THR A 129 10.56 0.30 -9.39
CA THR A 129 11.28 1.19 -10.28
C THR A 129 11.17 2.62 -9.74
N HIS A 130 12.30 3.25 -9.45
CA HIS A 130 12.32 4.61 -8.92
C HIS A 130 12.17 5.63 -10.06
N LEU A 131 11.15 6.47 -9.97
CA LEU A 131 10.93 7.60 -10.87
C LEU A 131 11.04 8.89 -10.07
N SER A 132 11.74 9.87 -10.62
CA SER A 132 11.92 11.18 -9.97
C SER A 132 11.37 12.27 -10.86
N LEU A 133 10.49 13.10 -10.30
CA LEU A 133 10.01 14.31 -10.96
C LEU A 133 11.09 15.39 -10.83
N THR A 134 11.72 15.74 -11.94
CA THR A 134 12.79 16.77 -11.98
C THR A 134 12.24 18.17 -12.22
N THR A 135 11.09 18.26 -12.89
CA THR A 135 10.45 19.53 -13.23
C THR A 135 9.25 19.76 -12.36
N ASN A 136 9.30 20.82 -11.57
CA ASN A 136 8.16 21.32 -10.83
C ASN A 136 7.27 22.14 -11.78
N ILE A 137 6.02 21.73 -11.97
CA ILE A 137 5.05 22.37 -12.88
C ILE A 137 4.11 23.35 -12.15
N ARG A 138 4.56 23.97 -11.07
CA ARG A 138 3.74 24.84 -10.21
C ARG A 138 3.66 26.27 -10.71
#